data_AF-A0A7J4P5V6-F1
#
_entry.id   AF-A0A7J4P5V6-F1
#
_cell.length_a   1.000
_cell.length_b   1.000
_cell.length_c   1.000
_cell.angle_alpha   90.00
_cell.angle_beta   90.00
_cell.angle_gamma   90.00
#
_symmetry.space_group_name_H-M   'P 1'
#
loop_
_entity.id
_entity.type
_entity.pdbx_description
1 polymer ?
#
loop_
_entity_poly.entity_id
_entity_poly.type
_entity_poly.pdbx_seq_one_letter_code
_entity_poly.pdbx_strand_id
1 'polypeptide(L)' 'MLDKLELSGPDAGELLDSQLSLYEVKIKHPPIRLYFKHNKATNEIYVFEFETKTSPEKQKATIIKLKKKLG' A
#
# COMPACT_ATOMS: atom_id res chain seq x y z
N MET A 1 8.20 4.64 9.47
CA MET A 1 7.38 3.97 8.41
C MET A 1 7.17 4.93 7.27
N LEU A 2 6.52 6.04 7.58
CA LEU A 2 6.34 7.16 6.67
C LEU A 2 7.70 7.71 6.26
N ASP A 3 8.68 7.77 7.17
CA ASP A 3 10.07 8.14 6.84
C ASP A 3 10.68 7.30 5.71
N LYS A 4 10.38 5.99 5.65
CA LYS A 4 10.87 5.12 4.57
C LYS A 4 10.15 5.39 3.25
N LEU A 5 8.85 5.69 3.31
CA LEU A 5 8.06 6.14 2.17
C LEU A 5 8.46 7.54 1.70
N GLU A 6 8.87 8.43 2.59
CA GLU A 6 9.37 9.76 2.27
C GLU A 6 10.75 9.68 1.60
N LEU A 7 11.62 8.79 2.08
CA LEU A 7 12.96 8.60 1.54
C LEU A 7 12.99 7.81 0.23
N SER A 8 12.19 6.75 0.12
CA SER A 8 12.24 5.80 -1.00
C SER A 8 11.00 5.83 -1.88
N GLY A 9 9.99 6.65 -1.56
CA GLY A 9 8.78 6.80 -2.35
C GLY A 9 8.07 5.46 -2.58
N PRO A 10 7.60 5.18 -3.81
CA PRO A 10 6.95 3.90 -4.15
C PRO A 10 7.86 2.68 -4.00
N ASP A 11 9.18 2.85 -4.11
CA ASP A 11 10.16 1.77 -3.98
C ASP A 11 10.29 1.26 -2.52
N ALA A 12 9.69 1.98 -1.57
CA ALA A 12 9.56 1.53 -0.19
C ALA A 12 8.63 0.29 -0.04
N GLY A 13 7.79 0.03 -1.04
CA GLY A 13 6.74 -0.99 -1.01
C GLY A 13 6.77 -1.97 -2.17
N GLU A 14 5.88 -2.96 -2.10
CA GLU A 14 5.64 -3.98 -3.11
C GLU A 14 4.46 -3.56 -4.00
N LEU A 15 4.62 -3.62 -5.32
CA LEU A 15 3.56 -3.27 -6.27
C LEU A 15 2.48 -4.37 -6.27
N LEU A 16 1.25 -4.00 -5.92
CA LEU A 16 0.09 -4.90 -5.93
C LEU A 16 -0.74 -4.80 -7.22
N ASP A 17 -0.75 -3.62 -7.84
CA ASP A 17 -1.46 -3.36 -9.09
C ASP A 17 -0.82 -2.19 -9.86
N SER A 18 -0.29 -2.48 -11.05
CA SER A 18 0.40 -1.49 -11.88
C SER A 18 -0.56 -0.47 -12.52
N GLN A 19 -1.80 -0.85 -12.83
CA GLN A 19 -2.78 0.03 -13.46
C GLN A 19 -3.28 1.06 -12.46
N LEU A 20 -3.53 0.62 -11.22
CA LEU A 20 -3.98 1.50 -10.14
C LEU A 20 -2.83 2.20 -9.42
N SER A 21 -1.57 1.86 -9.76
CA SER A 21 -0.37 2.27 -9.04
C SER A 21 -0.52 2.05 -7.52
N LEU A 22 -1.03 0.86 -7.16
CA LEU A 22 -1.31 0.43 -5.79
C LEU A 22 -0.15 -0.40 -5.25
N TYR A 23 0.30 -0.06 -4.06
CA TYR A 23 1.46 -0.65 -3.41
C TYR A 23 1.16 -1.02 -1.95
N GLU A 24 1.97 -1.93 -1.40
CA GLU A 24 1.93 -2.36 0.00
C GLU A 24 3.30 -2.21 0.66
N VAL A 25 3.36 -1.56 1.83
CA VAL A 25 4.52 -1.62 2.72
C VAL A 25 4.23 -2.57 3.87
N LYS A 26 5.16 -3.49 4.14
CA LYS A 26 5.10 -4.42 5.28
C LYS A 26 6.08 -3.99 6.36
N ILE A 27 5.59 -3.87 7.59
CA ILE A 27 6.40 -3.67 8.79
C ILE A 27 6.31 -4.93 9.63
N LYS A 28 7.43 -5.34 10.22
CA LYS A 28 7.49 -6.54 11.06
C LYS A 28 7.18 -6.25 12.53
N HIS A 29 7.54 -5.06 13.04
CA HIS A 29 7.43 -4.70 14.46
C HIS A 29 6.98 -3.23 14.64
N PRO A 30 5.70 -2.97 14.99
CA PRO A 30 4.59 -3.92 15.03
C PRO A 30 4.22 -4.45 13.64
N PRO A 31 3.60 -5.64 13.51
CA PRO A 31 3.29 -6.21 12.21
C PRO A 31 2.11 -5.49 11.57
N ILE A 32 2.42 -4.53 10.70
CA ILE A 32 1.47 -3.65 10.00
C ILE A 32 1.69 -3.76 8.50
N ARG A 33 0.60 -3.75 7.74
CA ARG A 33 0.56 -3.57 6.30
C ARG A 33 -0.06 -2.22 6.02
N LEU A 34 0.59 -1.41 5.18
CA LEU A 34 0.09 -0.11 4.77
C LEU A 34 -0.10 -0.11 3.26
N TYR A 35 -1.29 0.31 2.82
CA TYR A 35 -1.64 0.39 1.41
C TYR A 35 -1.64 1.84 0.94
N PHE A 36 -0.97 2.08 -0.18
CA PHE A 36 -0.84 3.43 -0.73
C PHE A 36 -0.91 3.42 -2.26
N LYS A 37 -1.29 4.56 -2.83
CA LYS A 37 -1.22 4.83 -4.28
C LYS A 37 -0.15 5.86 -4.55
N HIS A 38 0.60 5.64 -5.61
CA HIS A 38 1.53 6.62 -6.15
C HIS A 38 0.93 7.31 -7.36
N ASN A 39 0.78 8.63 -7.29
CA ASN A 39 0.46 9.44 -8.45
C ASN A 39 1.77 9.78 -9.18
N LYS A 40 2.04 9.09 -10.28
CA LYS A 40 3.28 9.27 -11.05
C LYS A 40 3.41 10.65 -11.69
N ALA A 41 2.30 11.36 -11.93
CA ALA A 41 2.33 12.68 -12.56
C ALA A 41 2.74 13.77 -11.57
N THR A 42 2.26 13.70 -10.34
CA THR A 42 2.56 14.68 -9.28
C THR A 42 3.64 14.22 -8.31
N ASN A 43 4.08 12.96 -8.45
CA ASN A 43 4.95 12.25 -7.52
C ASN A 43 4.42 12.19 -6.08
N GLU A 44 3.11 12.23 -5.91
CA GLU A 44 2.45 12.20 -4.60
C GLU A 44 2.12 10.77 -4.17
N ILE A 45 2.17 10.54 -2.85
CA ILE A 45 1.79 9.26 -2.25
C ILE A 45 0.56 9.45 -1.38
N TYR A 46 -0.47 8.69 -1.68
CA TYR A 46 -1.75 8.69 -0.98
C TYR A 46 -1.88 7.40 -0.16
N VAL A 47 -1.82 7.52 1.15
CA VAL A 47 -2.06 6.41 2.08
C VAL A 47 -3.55 6.29 2.35
N PHE A 48 -4.15 5.11 2.17
CA PHE A 48 -5.59 4.93 2.33
C PHE A 48 -6.00 4.11 3.53
N GLU A 49 -5.24 3.06 3.83
CA GLU A 49 -5.64 2.07 4.80
C GLU A 49 -4.39 1.35 5.35
N PHE A 50 -4.45 0.98 6.63
CA PHE A 50 -3.47 0.11 7.25
C PHE A 50 -4.20 -1.00 7.98
N GLU A 51 -3.59 -2.18 8.02
CA GLU A 51 -4.08 -3.32 8.79
C GLU A 51 -2.94 -3.97 9.57
N THR A 52 -3.25 -4.51 10.74
CA THR A 52 -2.32 -5.39 11.45
C THR A 52 -2.20 -6.74 10.74
N LYS A 53 -1.31 -7.63 11.20
CA LYS A 53 -1.19 -8.98 10.64
C LYS A 53 -2.56 -9.68 10.51
N THR A 54 -3.02 -9.88 9.28
CA THR A 54 -4.26 -10.58 8.91
C THR A 54 -3.94 -11.90 8.21
N SER A 55 -4.93 -12.80 8.10
CA SER A 55 -4.79 -14.00 7.27
C SER A 55 -4.68 -13.61 5.79
N PRO A 56 -4.03 -14.43 4.94
CA PRO A 56 -3.95 -14.17 3.51
C PRO A 56 -5.31 -13.97 2.83
N GLU A 57 -6.38 -14.66 3.28
CA GLU A 57 -7.71 -14.44 2.70
C GLU A 57 -8.25 -13.05 3.02
N LYS A 58 -8.06 -12.58 4.25
CA LYS A 58 -8.46 -11.23 4.67
C LYS A 58 -7.67 -10.17 3.92
N GLN A 59 -6.35 -10.35 3.79
CA GLN A 59 -5.50 -9.45 3.00
C GLN A 59 -6.00 -9.36 1.55
N LYS A 60 -6.31 -10.50 0.92
CA LYS A 60 -6.83 -10.54 -0.46
C LYS A 60 -8.17 -9.82 -0.58
N ALA A 61 -9.07 -9.98 0.40
CA ALA A 61 -10.33 -9.26 0.44
C ALA A 61 -10.13 -7.74 0.56
N THR A 62 -9.20 -7.29 1.41
CA THR A 62 -8.80 -5.87 1.51
C THR A 62 -8.30 -5.35 0.17
N ILE A 63 -7.38 -6.06 -0.50
CA ILE A 63 -6.85 -5.66 -1.81
C ILE A 63 -7.98 -5.57 -2.84
N ILE A 64 -8.89 -6.54 -2.91
CA ILE A 64 -10.03 -6.49 -3.85
C ILE A 64 -10.92 -5.27 -3.58
N LYS A 65 -11.19 -4.95 -2.32
CA LYS A 65 -11.95 -3.76 -1.92
C LYS A 65 -11.24 -2.48 -2.34
N LEU A 66 -9.92 -2.39 -2.13
CA LEU A 66 -9.11 -1.25 -2.54
C LEU A 66 -9.11 -1.06 -4.06
N LYS A 67 -8.97 -2.15 -4.84
CA LYS A 67 -9.03 -2.07 -6.30
C LYS A 67 -10.37 -1.51 -6.80
N LYS A 68 -11.49 -1.95 -6.21
CA LYS A 68 -12.83 -1.42 -6.51
C LYS A 68 -13.05 0.03 -6.09
N LYS A 69 -12.27 0.53 -5.12
CA LYS A 69 -12.37 1.93 -4.65
C LYS A 69 -11.55 2.88 -5.53
N LEU A 70 -10.46 2.37 -6.13
CA LEU A 70 -9.48 3.17 -6.88
C LEU A 70 -9.71 3.16 -8.40
N GLY A 71 -10.38 2.13 -8.93
CA GLY A 71 -10.85 2.06 -10.32
C GLY A 71 -12.33 2.39 -10.42
#